data_AF-A0A8T9SYE7-F1
#
_entry.id   AF-A0A8T9SYE7-F1
#
_cell.length_a   1.000
_cell.length_b   1.000
_cell.length_c   1.000
_cell.angle_alpha   90.00
_cell.angle_beta   90.00
_cell.angle_gamma   90.00
#
_symmetry.space_group_name_H-M   'P 1'
#
loop_
_entity.id
_entity.type
_entity.pdbx_description
1 polymer ?
#
loop_
_entity_poly.entity_id
_entity_poly.type
_entity_poly.pdbx_seq_one_letter_code
_entity_poly.pdbx_strand_id
1 'polypeptide(L)'
;MATRKKSPTTFVPDAPHATDSDATEVLDIDTELAPAPTSDLDASLCATCGEPLVWHEEACSATAPAAAPESRPTRFTLDAPPEADPGLTPRPFAYALGQTVQPTPDAPVHTIVWRGQVKARHPRLGLIHRVNVYRLDNGYWDCYYETDLRAA
;
A
#
# COMPACT_ATOMS: atom_id res chain seq x y z
N MET A 1 40.22 -37.49 -30.86
CA MET A 1 41.06 -36.37 -31.32
C MET A 1 40.17 -35.17 -31.58
N ALA A 2 40.55 -34.01 -31.06
CA ALA A 2 39.73 -32.79 -30.96
C ALA A 2 40.00 -31.81 -32.10
N THR A 3 38.97 -31.13 -32.61
CA THR A 3 39.14 -29.91 -33.43
C THR A 3 38.09 -28.84 -33.12
N ARG A 4 38.44 -28.03 -32.12
CA ARG A 4 38.42 -26.55 -32.00
C ARG A 4 37.23 -25.72 -32.56
N LYS A 5 36.62 -25.00 -31.60
CA LYS A 5 35.70 -23.84 -31.69
C LYS A 5 36.23 -22.68 -32.54
N LYS A 6 35.32 -21.95 -33.20
CA LYS A 6 35.53 -20.60 -33.76
C LYS A 6 34.36 -19.70 -33.38
N SER A 7 34.64 -18.68 -32.58
CA SER A 7 33.75 -17.55 -32.28
C SER A 7 34.17 -16.36 -33.16
N PRO A 8 33.25 -15.52 -33.65
CA PRO A 8 33.62 -14.25 -34.26
C PRO A 8 33.82 -13.16 -33.19
N THR A 9 35.03 -12.63 -33.16
CA THR A 9 35.46 -11.40 -32.48
C THR A 9 35.57 -10.29 -33.52
N THR A 10 35.01 -9.11 -33.27
CA THR A 10 35.25 -7.89 -34.08
C THR A 10 35.13 -6.69 -33.15
N PHE A 11 36.23 -6.29 -32.50
CA PHE A 11 37.19 -5.23 -32.87
C PHE A 11 36.58 -3.82 -32.96
N VAL A 12 36.87 -3.03 -31.94
CA VAL A 12 36.67 -1.59 -31.80
C VAL A 12 37.86 -0.87 -32.46
N PRO A 13 37.64 0.21 -33.21
CA PRO A 13 38.60 1.30 -33.32
C PRO A 13 38.11 2.52 -32.56
N ASP A 14 38.94 2.98 -31.62
CA ASP A 14 38.86 4.26 -30.92
C ASP A 14 39.79 5.27 -31.63
N ALA A 15 39.63 6.55 -31.29
CA ALA A 15 40.46 7.74 -31.58
C ALA A 15 40.03 8.67 -32.74
N PRO A 16 40.42 9.97 -32.72
CA PRO A 16 40.44 10.92 -31.58
C PRO A 16 39.90 12.34 -31.92
N HIS A 17 39.54 13.09 -30.86
CA HIS A 17 39.58 14.55 -30.62
C HIS A 17 39.57 15.59 -31.77
N ALA A 18 38.67 16.58 -31.67
CA ALA A 18 38.90 18.05 -31.74
C ALA A 18 37.54 18.79 -31.86
N THR A 19 37.01 19.36 -30.77
CA THR A 19 37.00 20.80 -30.42
C THR A 19 36.09 21.71 -31.27
N ASP A 20 35.12 22.27 -30.53
CA ASP A 20 34.65 23.66 -30.55
C ASP A 20 33.51 24.12 -31.48
N SER A 21 32.76 25.09 -30.95
CA SER A 21 31.64 25.86 -31.50
C SER A 21 30.27 25.17 -31.47
N ASP A 22 29.18 25.76 -30.99
CA ASP A 22 28.90 27.07 -30.39
C ASP A 22 27.43 27.02 -29.92
N ALA A 23 27.12 27.74 -28.84
CA ALA A 23 25.81 28.20 -28.40
C ALA A 23 24.58 27.26 -28.49
N THR A 24 24.12 26.72 -27.35
CA THR A 24 22.68 26.72 -27.04
C THR A 24 22.45 26.85 -25.54
N GLU A 25 21.96 28.04 -25.17
CA GLU A 25 21.32 28.49 -23.93
C GLU A 25 21.45 27.61 -22.67
N VAL A 26 22.22 28.14 -21.72
CA VAL A 26 22.08 27.88 -20.28
C VAL A 26 20.72 28.46 -19.86
N LEU A 27 19.72 27.62 -19.69
CA LEU A 27 18.56 27.96 -18.86
C LEU A 27 18.95 27.66 -17.42
N ASP A 28 19.40 28.72 -16.73
CA ASP A 28 19.38 28.82 -15.28
C ASP A 28 17.95 28.58 -14.78
N ILE A 29 17.69 27.33 -14.38
CA ILE A 29 16.55 26.99 -13.56
C ILE A 29 17.11 26.77 -12.15
N ASP A 30 17.37 27.88 -11.47
CA ASP A 30 17.26 27.99 -10.02
C ASP A 30 15.81 27.65 -9.65
N THR A 31 15.52 26.36 -9.54
CA THR A 31 14.39 25.89 -8.74
C THR A 31 15.00 25.25 -7.52
N GLU A 32 15.03 26.02 -6.45
CA GLU A 32 15.10 25.52 -5.09
C GLU A 32 14.07 24.40 -4.96
N LEU A 33 14.54 23.16 -5.09
CA LEU A 33 13.75 21.97 -4.82
C LEU A 33 13.63 21.89 -3.30
N ALA A 34 12.76 22.74 -2.76
CA ALA A 34 12.13 22.53 -1.48
C ALA A 34 11.72 21.05 -1.42
N PRO A 35 11.93 20.35 -0.29
CA PRO A 35 11.42 19.00 -0.16
C PRO A 35 9.92 19.07 -0.44
N ALA A 36 9.49 18.46 -1.55
CA ALA A 36 8.07 18.31 -1.83
C ALA A 36 7.45 17.76 -0.55
N PRO A 37 6.44 18.42 0.03
CA PRO A 37 5.72 17.78 1.12
C PRO A 37 5.23 16.46 0.54
N THR A 38 5.73 15.37 1.08
CA THR A 38 5.07 14.07 1.00
C THR A 38 3.82 14.16 1.87
N SER A 39 2.96 15.15 1.60
CA SER A 39 1.69 15.31 2.26
C SER A 39 0.80 14.23 1.67
N ASP A 40 0.58 13.19 2.47
CA ASP A 40 -0.59 12.33 2.46
C ASP A 40 -1.34 12.32 1.13
N LEU A 41 -1.08 11.28 0.32
CA LEU A 41 -1.91 10.85 -0.82
C LEU A 41 -3.38 11.18 -0.58
N ASP A 42 -3.81 12.35 -1.06
CA ASP A 42 -5.15 12.93 -1.09
C ASP A 42 -6.23 12.16 -0.31
N ALA A 43 -6.02 11.97 1.00
CA ALA A 43 -6.99 11.32 1.86
C ALA A 43 -8.03 12.34 2.30
N SER A 44 -8.55 13.10 1.33
CA SER A 44 -9.67 14.00 1.54
C SER A 44 -10.77 13.17 2.21
N LEU A 45 -11.10 13.53 3.44
CA LEU A 45 -12.11 12.82 4.22
C LEU A 45 -13.50 13.30 3.78
N CYS A 46 -14.45 12.39 3.71
CA CYS A 46 -15.84 12.73 3.47
C CYS A 46 -16.37 13.55 4.65
N ALA A 47 -16.85 14.76 4.41
CA ALA A 47 -17.40 15.63 5.45
C ALA A 47 -18.64 15.05 6.16
N THR A 48 -19.30 14.05 5.55
CA THR A 48 -20.52 13.44 6.07
C THR A 48 -20.25 12.25 6.98
N CYS A 49 -19.33 11.35 6.59
CA CYS A 49 -19.05 10.14 7.37
C CYS A 49 -17.63 10.09 7.97
N GLY A 50 -16.76 11.05 7.65
CA GLY A 50 -15.39 11.11 8.13
C GLY A 50 -14.42 10.13 7.47
N GLU A 51 -14.89 9.28 6.56
CA GLU A 51 -14.05 8.27 5.89
C GLU A 51 -13.29 8.85 4.69
N PRO A 52 -12.09 8.34 4.34
CA PRO A 52 -11.37 8.84 3.18
C PRO A 52 -12.18 8.63 1.90
N LEU A 53 -12.30 9.67 1.06
CA LEU A 53 -13.08 9.66 -0.17
C LEU A 53 -12.64 8.58 -1.15
N VAL A 54 -11.36 8.20 -1.11
CA VAL A 54 -10.85 7.04 -1.87
C VAL A 54 -11.61 5.76 -1.58
N TRP A 55 -12.30 5.64 -0.43
CA TRP A 55 -13.14 4.50 -0.07
C TRP A 55 -14.54 4.51 -0.67
N HIS A 56 -15.02 5.65 -1.15
CA HIS A 56 -16.36 5.80 -1.70
C HIS A 56 -16.40 5.32 -3.16
N GLU A 57 -17.44 4.56 -3.55
CA GLU A 57 -17.77 4.32 -4.97
C GLU A 57 -18.87 5.27 -5.47
N GLU A 58 -19.68 5.76 -4.55
CA GLU A 58 -20.83 6.63 -4.81
C GLU A 58 -20.84 7.82 -3.82
N ALA A 59 -21.71 8.79 -4.06
CA ALA A 59 -21.93 9.89 -3.14
C ALA A 59 -22.28 9.35 -1.74
N CYS A 60 -21.75 9.98 -0.70
CA CYS A 60 -22.02 9.55 0.66
C CYS A 60 -23.52 9.68 0.97
N SER A 61 -24.17 8.55 1.24
CA SER A 61 -25.59 8.46 1.61
C SER A 61 -25.81 8.46 3.12
N ALA A 62 -24.72 8.48 3.92
CA ALA A 62 -24.82 8.60 5.36
C ALA A 62 -25.55 9.90 5.72
N THR A 63 -26.48 9.83 6.66
CA THR A 63 -27.02 11.06 7.27
C THR A 63 -25.93 11.59 8.19
N ALA A 64 -25.53 12.86 8.01
CA ALA A 64 -24.45 13.47 8.79
C ALA A 64 -24.66 13.20 10.29
N PRO A 65 -23.65 12.73 11.03
CA PRO A 65 -23.77 12.57 12.46
C PRO A 65 -24.02 13.95 13.05
N ALA A 66 -25.14 14.10 13.77
CA ALA A 66 -25.41 15.29 14.55
C ALA A 66 -24.21 15.52 15.47
N ALA A 67 -23.57 16.67 15.32
CA ALA A 67 -22.37 17.04 16.07
C ALA A 67 -22.57 16.78 17.58
N ALA A 68 -21.86 15.80 18.13
CA ALA A 68 -21.75 15.59 19.56
C ALA A 68 -20.33 15.99 19.98
N PRO A 69 -20.17 16.83 21.02
CA PRO A 69 -18.87 17.34 21.43
C PRO A 69 -18.00 16.25 22.07
N GLU A 70 -16.70 16.49 21.97
CA GLU A 70 -15.58 15.59 22.25
C GLU A 70 -15.51 14.99 23.67
N SER A 71 -14.81 13.85 23.71
CA SER A 71 -13.98 13.30 24.79
C SER A 71 -14.62 12.56 25.98
N ARG A 72 -14.56 11.21 25.91
CA ARG A 72 -14.26 10.33 27.07
C ARG A 72 -13.79 8.95 26.62
N PRO A 73 -12.66 8.40 27.13
CA PRO A 73 -12.26 7.03 26.81
C PRO A 73 -13.16 6.09 27.62
N THR A 74 -14.20 5.56 26.99
CA THR A 74 -15.10 4.61 27.63
C THR A 74 -14.75 3.21 27.16
N ARG A 75 -14.37 2.41 28.16
CA ARG A 75 -14.00 0.99 28.11
C ARG A 75 -14.95 0.18 27.22
N PHE A 76 -14.38 -0.79 26.51
CA PHE A 76 -15.05 -1.87 25.80
C PHE A 76 -16.30 -2.32 26.57
N THR A 77 -17.46 -1.94 26.08
CA THR A 77 -18.72 -2.54 26.49
C THR A 77 -19.09 -3.50 25.37
N LEU A 78 -18.99 -4.78 25.71
CA LEU A 78 -19.41 -5.91 24.91
C LEU A 78 -20.95 -5.88 24.81
N ASP A 79 -21.47 -5.07 23.90
CA ASP A 79 -22.89 -5.06 23.55
C ASP A 79 -22.97 -5.04 22.02
N ALA A 80 -23.26 -6.19 21.45
CA ALA A 80 -23.52 -6.33 20.02
C ALA A 80 -24.99 -5.98 19.76
N PRO A 81 -25.28 -4.95 18.95
CA PRO A 81 -26.39 -5.08 18.00
C PRO A 81 -26.17 -4.30 16.68
N PRO A 82 -27.16 -4.34 15.78
CA PRO A 82 -27.41 -5.36 14.77
C PRO A 82 -26.53 -5.14 13.53
N GLU A 83 -26.13 -6.21 12.83
CA GLU A 83 -25.55 -6.19 11.46
C GLU A 83 -24.97 -4.84 11.02
N ALA A 84 -23.90 -4.40 11.71
CA ALA A 84 -23.19 -3.21 11.31
C ALA A 84 -22.68 -3.49 9.90
N ASP A 85 -23.22 -2.75 8.94
CA ASP A 85 -22.94 -2.88 7.51
C ASP A 85 -21.42 -3.11 7.32
N PRO A 86 -20.98 -4.35 7.06
CA PRO A 86 -19.58 -4.74 7.22
C PRO A 86 -18.67 -4.09 6.17
N GLY A 87 -19.24 -3.27 5.28
CA GLY A 87 -18.57 -2.67 4.14
C GLY A 87 -17.77 -1.41 4.42
N LEU A 88 -18.13 -0.61 5.44
CA LEU A 88 -17.72 0.80 5.45
C LEU A 88 -16.86 1.24 6.62
N THR A 89 -16.84 0.51 7.74
CA THR A 89 -16.01 0.86 8.89
C THR A 89 -14.61 0.21 8.80
N PRO A 90 -13.53 0.93 9.19
CA PRO A 90 -12.21 0.35 9.27
C PRO A 90 -12.23 -0.85 10.22
N ARG A 91 -11.89 -2.04 9.71
CA ARG A 91 -11.77 -3.24 10.57
C ARG A 91 -10.48 -3.16 11.39
N PRO A 92 -10.51 -3.53 12.68
CA PRO A 92 -9.27 -3.66 13.45
C PRO A 92 -8.41 -4.76 12.83
N PHE A 93 -7.09 -4.60 12.88
CA PHE A 93 -6.13 -5.62 12.46
C PHE A 93 -6.03 -6.71 13.53
N ALA A 94 -6.12 -7.99 13.14
CA ALA A 94 -5.89 -9.11 14.07
C ALA A 94 -4.43 -9.23 14.52
N TYR A 95 -3.48 -8.89 13.64
CA TYR A 95 -2.04 -9.01 13.90
C TYR A 95 -1.33 -7.64 13.94
N ALA A 96 -0.32 -7.55 14.81
CA ALA A 96 0.52 -6.36 14.96
C ALA A 96 1.79 -6.42 14.09
N LEU A 97 2.39 -5.26 13.82
CA LEU A 97 3.74 -5.20 13.22
C LEU A 97 4.75 -5.83 14.19
N GLY A 98 5.71 -6.59 13.66
CA GLY A 98 6.68 -7.33 14.47
C GLY A 98 6.16 -8.66 15.03
N GLN A 99 4.86 -8.97 14.85
CA GLN A 99 4.31 -10.25 15.27
C GLN A 99 4.72 -11.37 14.31
N THR A 100 5.03 -12.53 14.85
CA THR A 100 5.35 -13.75 14.09
C THR A 100 4.08 -14.50 13.70
N VAL A 101 3.99 -14.87 12.44
CA VAL A 101 2.86 -15.59 11.85
C VAL A 101 3.32 -16.67 10.89
N GLN A 102 2.44 -17.63 10.61
CA GLN A 102 2.64 -18.72 9.67
C GLN A 102 1.60 -18.62 8.54
N PRO A 103 2.01 -18.51 7.26
CA PRO A 103 1.09 -18.31 6.14
C PRO A 103 0.41 -19.59 5.63
N THR A 104 0.96 -20.77 5.91
CA THR A 104 0.30 -22.06 5.66
C THR A 104 0.77 -23.06 6.71
N PRO A 105 -0.02 -24.11 6.99
CA PRO A 105 0.46 -25.23 7.80
C PRO A 105 1.80 -25.73 7.25
N ASP A 106 2.76 -25.97 8.15
CA ASP A 106 4.12 -26.43 7.84
C ASP A 106 5.03 -25.46 7.06
N ALA A 107 4.59 -24.23 6.76
CA ALA A 107 5.48 -23.21 6.21
C ALA A 107 6.39 -22.59 7.29
N PRO A 108 7.52 -21.98 6.91
CA PRO A 108 8.34 -21.20 7.83
C PRO A 108 7.54 -20.07 8.48
N VAL A 109 7.89 -19.76 9.72
CA VAL A 109 7.36 -18.62 10.46
C VAL A 109 8.04 -17.35 9.99
N HIS A 110 7.24 -16.30 9.78
CA HIS A 110 7.71 -14.99 9.31
C HIS A 110 7.17 -13.86 10.16
N THR A 111 7.89 -12.74 10.16
CA THR A 111 7.49 -11.54 10.88
C THR A 111 6.63 -10.65 10.00
N ILE A 112 5.58 -10.03 10.56
CA ILE A 112 4.81 -9.00 9.87
C ILE A 112 5.62 -7.70 9.84
N VAL A 113 5.90 -7.20 8.63
CA VAL A 113 6.66 -5.95 8.40
C VAL A 113 5.78 -4.80 7.94
N TRP A 114 4.58 -5.07 7.44
CA TRP A 114 3.63 -4.05 7.03
C TRP A 114 2.18 -4.54 7.16
N ARG A 115 1.24 -3.62 7.33
CA ARG A 115 -0.20 -3.87 7.35
C ARG A 115 -0.96 -2.76 6.64
N GLY A 116 -2.07 -3.10 6.01
CA GLY A 116 -2.94 -2.13 5.36
C GLY A 116 -4.31 -2.69 5.04
N GLN A 117 -5.16 -1.87 4.42
CA GLN A 117 -6.50 -2.27 4.01
C GLN A 117 -6.64 -2.10 2.50
N VAL A 118 -7.33 -3.05 1.87
CA VAL A 118 -7.68 -3.00 0.44
C VAL A 118 -9.18 -3.03 0.25
N LYS A 119 -9.65 -2.47 -0.87
CA LYS A 119 -11.03 -2.63 -1.33
C LYS A 119 -11.18 -4.01 -1.96
N ALA A 120 -12.14 -4.80 -1.47
CA ALA A 120 -12.54 -6.05 -2.12
C ALA A 120 -14.05 -6.09 -2.31
N ARG A 121 -14.51 -6.73 -3.39
CA ARG A 121 -15.94 -7.01 -3.59
C ARG A 121 -16.31 -8.30 -2.90
N HIS A 122 -17.39 -8.28 -2.14
CA HIS A 122 -17.93 -9.47 -1.50
C HIS A 122 -18.49 -10.41 -2.58
N PRO A 123 -18.08 -11.69 -2.65
CA PRO A 123 -18.37 -12.57 -3.78
C PRO A 123 -19.87 -12.86 -3.95
N ARG A 124 -20.66 -12.80 -2.87
CA ARG A 124 -22.10 -13.07 -2.93
C ARG A 124 -22.97 -11.83 -3.08
N LEU A 125 -22.49 -10.68 -2.58
CA LEU A 125 -23.31 -9.47 -2.46
C LEU A 125 -22.89 -8.38 -3.45
N GLY A 126 -21.70 -8.50 -4.05
CA GLY A 126 -21.14 -7.47 -4.95
C GLY A 126 -20.69 -6.19 -4.25
N LEU A 127 -21.08 -5.99 -2.98
CA LEU A 127 -20.74 -4.84 -2.15
C LEU A 127 -19.23 -4.77 -1.91
N ILE A 128 -18.68 -3.55 -1.97
CA ILE A 128 -17.29 -3.32 -1.56
C ILE A 128 -17.19 -3.31 -0.05
N HIS A 129 -16.15 -3.96 0.45
CA HIS A 129 -15.77 -3.93 1.85
C HIS A 129 -14.26 -3.79 2.00
N ARG A 130 -13.84 -3.37 3.19
CA ARG A 130 -12.43 -3.25 3.56
C ARG A 130 -11.90 -4.60 4.02
N VAL A 131 -10.77 -5.01 3.47
CA VAL A 131 -10.09 -6.25 3.83
C VAL A 131 -8.69 -5.92 4.36
N ASN A 132 -8.38 -6.43 5.55
CA ASN A 132 -7.06 -6.32 6.13
C ASN A 132 -6.08 -7.22 5.38
N VAL A 133 -4.92 -6.65 5.05
CA VAL A 133 -3.81 -7.36 4.42
C VAL A 133 -2.51 -7.08 5.16
N TYR A 134 -1.59 -8.04 5.07
CA TYR A 134 -0.33 -8.05 5.77
C TYR A 134 0.81 -8.39 4.83
N ARG A 135 1.99 -7.82 5.08
CA ARG A 135 3.22 -8.22 4.38
C ARG A 135 4.18 -8.85 5.37
N LEU A 136 4.83 -9.92 4.94
CA LEU A 136 5.77 -10.71 5.74
C LEU A 136 7.22 -10.41 5.36
N ASP A 137 8.16 -10.69 6.25
CA ASP A 137 9.62 -10.55 6.03
C ASP A 137 10.23 -11.66 5.15
N ASN A 138 9.43 -12.35 4.36
CA ASN A 138 9.83 -13.54 3.61
C ASN A 138 10.55 -13.24 2.28
N GLY A 139 10.91 -11.97 2.03
CA GLY A 139 11.56 -11.51 0.80
C GLY A 139 10.62 -11.27 -0.38
N TYR A 140 9.32 -11.51 -0.23
CA TYR A 140 8.33 -11.27 -1.28
C TYR A 140 7.64 -9.90 -1.10
N TRP A 141 7.02 -9.43 -2.18
CA TRP A 141 6.22 -8.19 -2.20
C TRP A 141 4.72 -8.46 -2.06
N ASP A 142 4.33 -9.73 -1.95
CA ASP A 142 2.94 -10.15 -1.85
C ASP A 142 2.33 -9.76 -0.51
N CYS A 143 1.02 -9.50 -0.56
CA CYS A 143 0.19 -9.26 0.61
C CYS A 143 -0.63 -10.52 0.91
N TYR A 144 -0.73 -10.85 2.19
CA TYR A 144 -1.49 -11.99 2.70
C TYR A 144 -2.76 -11.50 3.36
N TYR A 145 -3.87 -12.23 3.16
CA TYR A 145 -5.11 -11.93 3.87
C TYR A 145 -5.02 -12.43 5.31
N GLU A 146 -5.81 -11.81 6.19
CA GLU A 146 -5.92 -12.24 7.59
C GLU A 146 -6.30 -13.72 7.72
N THR A 147 -7.14 -14.22 6.83
CA THR A 147 -7.61 -15.62 6.80
C THR A 147 -6.52 -16.63 6.42
N ASP A 148 -5.46 -16.18 5.77
CA ASP A 148 -4.37 -17.03 5.31
C ASP A 148 -3.29 -17.16 6.40
N LEU A 149 -3.29 -16.26 7.39
CA LEU A 149 -2.28 -16.22 8.42
C LEU A 149 -2.75 -16.95 9.69
N ARG A 150 -1.78 -17.50 10.41
CA ARG A 150 -1.97 -18.04 11.76
C ARG A 150 -0.92 -17.46 12.69
N ALA A 151 -1.29 -17.19 13.93
CA ALA A 151 -0.30 -16.86 14.96
C ALA A 151 0.64 -18.07 15.13
N ALA A 152 1.95 -17.81 15.16
CA ALA A 152 2.97 -18.83 15.39
C ALA A 152 3.12 -19.14 16.89
#